data_AF-A0A2G6EJG1-F1
#
_entry.id   AF-A0A2G6EJG1-F1
#
_cell.length_a   1.000
_cell.length_b   1.000
_cell.length_c   1.000
_cell.angle_alpha   90.00
_cell.angle_beta   90.00
_cell.angle_gamma   90.00
#
_symmetry.space_group_name_H-M   'P 1'
#
loop_
_entity.id
_entity.type
_entity.pdbx_description
1 polymer ?
#
loop_
_entity_poly.entity_id
_entity_poly.type
_entity_poly.pdbx_seq_one_letter_code
_entity_poly.pdbx_strand_id
1 'polypeptide(L)'
;MSCRISGTAPLHAELSIPVSIESRGFHFMFKRLMRISVAHPLSLAAAMLAIAAVPARADFNNLSALDQSQFDKFATGLAAATHYKAITPAEPLGATGFDLGFEMSSTDIDNAVFKRASGGSFSDDTLLVPRMHVHKGLVKGFDIGASISRLPRTGLSVIGGELRYAFISGNVAAPAVALRASYTKVQGNSQFDMYNTGAELTVSKGILMFTPYAGLGYVHSEIDPVDGLGLAKQSVGLNKVFVGMTMNFGVAVTVEADKTDDITSYSAKVGLRF
;
A
#
# COMPACT_ATOMS: atom_id res chain seq x y z
N MET A 1 4.34 68.71 -26.19
CA MET A 1 5.77 68.79 -25.85
C MET A 1 6.36 67.41 -25.96
N SER A 2 7.26 67.24 -26.92
CA SER A 2 7.96 66.00 -27.24
C SER A 2 9.16 65.82 -26.30
N CYS A 3 9.40 64.62 -25.79
CA CYS A 3 10.76 64.20 -25.49
C CYS A 3 10.90 62.70 -25.75
N ARG A 4 11.84 62.38 -26.63
CA ARG A 4 12.12 61.08 -27.25
C ARG A 4 13.63 60.88 -27.13
N ILE A 5 14.08 59.84 -26.43
CA ILE A 5 15.44 59.24 -26.47
C ILE A 5 15.20 57.77 -26.10
N SER A 6 15.20 56.74 -26.96
CA SER A 6 16.13 56.22 -27.98
C SER A 6 17.42 55.59 -27.44
N GLY A 7 17.49 54.26 -27.49
CA GLY A 7 18.69 53.41 -27.41
C GLY A 7 18.30 51.96 -27.05
N THR A 8 18.09 51.02 -28.00
CA THR A 8 19.07 50.05 -28.57
C THR A 8 19.86 49.29 -27.49
N ALA A 9 19.92 47.96 -27.36
CA ALA A 9 19.70 46.81 -28.24
C ALA A 9 19.53 45.51 -27.37
N PRO A 10 19.17 44.35 -27.96
CA PRO A 10 18.75 43.14 -27.25
C PRO A 10 19.89 42.13 -27.05
N LEU A 11 19.80 41.29 -26.01
CA LEU A 11 20.63 40.10 -25.89
C LEU A 11 19.84 38.98 -25.20
N HIS A 12 19.57 37.94 -25.99
CA HIS A 12 19.13 36.64 -25.52
C HIS A 12 20.15 36.09 -24.51
N ALA A 13 19.69 35.76 -23.31
CA ALA A 13 20.44 34.96 -22.36
C ALA A 13 19.66 33.66 -22.15
N GLU A 14 20.07 32.62 -22.88
CA GLU A 14 19.79 31.23 -22.52
C GLU A 14 20.38 30.99 -21.12
N LEU A 15 19.52 30.77 -20.13
CA LEU A 15 19.94 30.30 -18.82
C LEU A 15 19.95 28.77 -18.83
N SER A 16 21.05 28.20 -19.29
CA SER A 16 21.38 26.80 -19.16
C SER A 16 21.76 26.50 -17.71
N ILE A 17 20.86 25.86 -16.96
CA ILE A 17 21.10 25.38 -15.60
C ILE A 17 21.72 23.98 -15.70
N PRO A 18 22.97 23.74 -15.29
CA PRO A 18 23.53 22.40 -15.23
C PRO A 18 23.00 21.65 -14.00
N VAL A 19 22.08 20.72 -14.25
CA VAL A 19 21.67 19.69 -13.28
C VAL A 19 22.78 18.64 -13.20
N SER A 20 23.67 18.77 -12.22
CA SER A 20 24.68 17.76 -11.89
C SER A 20 24.04 16.69 -11.01
N ILE A 21 23.46 15.65 -11.63
CA ILE A 21 23.06 14.42 -10.96
C ILE A 21 24.28 13.50 -10.92
N GLU A 22 24.84 13.34 -9.73
CA GLU A 22 25.95 12.43 -9.46
C GLU A 22 25.46 10.97 -9.53
N SER A 23 25.57 10.38 -10.72
CA SER A 23 25.11 9.01 -11.02
C SER A 23 26.15 7.93 -10.67
N ARG A 24 26.73 7.95 -9.47
CA ARG A 24 27.72 6.95 -9.05
C ARG A 24 27.14 6.01 -7.99
N GLY A 25 26.42 5.00 -8.46
CA GLY A 25 25.96 3.90 -7.59
C GLY A 25 25.10 2.82 -8.27
N PHE A 26 24.56 3.08 -9.46
CA PHE A 26 23.55 2.20 -10.06
C PHE A 26 24.08 1.15 -11.05
N HIS A 27 25.36 1.20 -11.41
CA HIS A 27 25.88 0.40 -12.53
C HIS A 27 26.50 -0.95 -12.15
N PHE A 28 26.59 -1.30 -10.86
CA PHE A 28 27.22 -2.57 -10.44
C PHE A 28 26.23 -3.68 -10.04
N MET A 29 24.93 -3.39 -9.93
CA MET A 29 23.93 -4.35 -9.45
C MET A 29 23.14 -5.07 -10.56
N PHE A 30 23.29 -4.67 -11.83
CA PHE A 30 22.49 -5.22 -12.94
C PHE A 30 23.13 -6.39 -13.69
N LYS A 31 24.44 -6.62 -13.58
CA LYS A 31 25.14 -7.64 -14.40
C LYS A 31 25.16 -9.06 -13.84
N ARG A 32 24.59 -9.32 -12.65
CA ARG A 32 24.64 -10.66 -12.03
C ARG A 32 23.30 -11.41 -12.00
N LEU A 33 22.30 -10.96 -12.76
CA LEU A 33 20.95 -11.54 -12.73
C LEU A 33 20.59 -12.43 -13.93
N MET A 34 21.57 -12.87 -14.74
CA MET A 34 21.28 -13.62 -15.96
C MET A 34 21.91 -15.01 -15.98
N ARG A 35 21.58 -15.83 -14.95
CA ARG A 35 21.71 -17.29 -14.94
C ARG A 35 21.04 -17.87 -13.69
N ILE A 36 19.71 -17.85 -13.66
CA ILE A 36 18.95 -18.65 -12.71
C ILE A 36 18.36 -19.82 -13.49
N SER A 37 19.11 -20.91 -13.47
CA SER A 37 18.71 -22.22 -13.98
C SER A 37 17.66 -22.81 -13.04
N VAL A 38 16.62 -23.40 -13.63
CA VAL A 38 15.52 -24.11 -12.96
C VAL A 38 16.07 -25.16 -12.00
N ALA A 39 15.94 -24.96 -10.68
CA ALA A 39 16.09 -26.03 -9.69
C ALA A 39 15.53 -25.66 -8.28
N HIS A 40 14.58 -26.49 -7.82
CA HIS A 40 14.15 -26.76 -6.43
C HIS A 40 13.18 -25.79 -5.68
N PRO A 41 12.07 -26.34 -5.10
CA PRO A 41 11.06 -25.59 -4.33
C PRO A 41 11.56 -25.04 -2.98
N LEU A 42 12.81 -25.31 -2.61
CA LEU A 42 13.43 -24.80 -1.39
C LEU A 42 13.89 -23.33 -1.53
N SER A 43 13.90 -22.78 -2.74
CA SER A 43 14.36 -21.40 -3.00
C SER A 43 13.29 -20.34 -2.72
N LEU A 44 12.00 -20.68 -2.66
CA LEU A 44 10.93 -19.72 -2.38
C LEU A 44 10.89 -19.28 -0.91
N ALA A 45 11.38 -20.13 0.01
CA ALA A 45 11.53 -19.78 1.43
C ALA A 45 12.68 -18.79 1.69
N ALA A 46 13.71 -18.77 0.84
CA ALA A 46 14.82 -17.82 0.97
C ALA A 46 14.44 -16.39 0.52
N ALA A 47 13.44 -16.25 -0.36
CA ALA A 47 12.89 -14.96 -0.74
C ALA A 47 12.02 -14.33 0.37
N MET A 48 11.44 -15.14 1.27
CA MET A 48 10.72 -14.64 2.46
C MET A 48 11.65 -14.01 3.52
N LEU A 49 12.97 -14.21 3.42
CA LEU A 49 13.96 -13.75 4.41
C LEU A 49 14.70 -12.47 4.01
N ALA A 50 14.38 -11.87 2.86
CA ALA A 50 15.10 -10.71 2.31
C ALA A 50 14.27 -9.41 2.29
N ILE A 51 13.32 -9.24 3.21
CA ILE A 51 12.83 -7.88 3.53
C ILE A 51 13.97 -7.18 4.26
N ALA A 52 14.67 -6.35 3.51
CA ALA A 52 15.95 -5.72 3.82
C ALA A 52 16.07 -5.20 5.27
N ALA A 53 17.22 -5.46 5.87
CA ALA A 53 17.72 -4.74 7.03
C ALA A 53 17.89 -3.26 6.66
N VAL A 54 16.88 -2.43 6.94
CA VAL A 54 16.99 -0.97 6.90
C VAL A 54 17.49 -0.53 8.28
N PRO A 55 18.70 0.07 8.37
CA PRO A 55 19.28 0.46 9.65
C PRO A 55 18.75 1.84 10.06
N ALA A 56 17.50 1.87 10.53
CA ALA A 56 16.94 2.92 11.40
C ALA A 56 15.53 2.49 11.77
N ARG A 57 15.36 1.95 12.97
CA ARG A 57 14.05 1.58 13.50
C ARG A 57 13.44 2.85 14.13
N ALA A 58 12.68 3.59 13.34
CA ALA A 58 11.71 4.56 13.82
C ALA A 58 10.58 3.89 14.62
N ASP A 59 10.83 3.55 15.88
CA ASP A 59 9.77 3.03 16.74
C ASP A 59 8.77 4.14 17.08
N PHE A 60 7.47 3.89 16.91
CA PHE A 60 6.41 4.76 17.42
C PHE A 60 6.25 4.55 18.93
N ASN A 61 7.27 4.92 19.69
CA ASN A 61 7.40 4.71 21.14
C ASN A 61 7.32 6.03 21.93
N ASN A 62 6.89 7.12 21.30
CA ASN A 62 6.74 8.43 21.91
C ASN A 62 5.29 8.93 21.84
N LEU A 63 4.31 8.03 22.00
CA LEU A 63 2.89 8.38 21.94
C LEU A 63 2.45 9.31 23.09
N SER A 64 3.10 9.24 24.26
CA SER A 64 2.84 10.16 25.38
C SER A 64 3.14 11.63 25.08
N ALA A 65 3.85 11.93 23.98
CA ALA A 65 4.08 13.29 23.51
C ALA A 65 2.94 13.84 22.65
N LEU A 66 1.96 13.01 22.28
CA LEU A 66 0.78 13.42 21.52
C LEU A 66 -0.32 13.89 22.48
N ASP A 67 -1.05 14.92 22.07
CA ASP A 67 -2.39 15.16 22.62
C ASP A 67 -3.42 14.24 21.94
N GLN A 68 -4.66 14.25 22.44
CA GLN A 68 -5.71 13.39 21.91
C GLN A 68 -5.99 13.65 20.43
N SER A 69 -6.03 14.91 19.98
CA SER A 69 -6.29 15.23 18.58
C SER A 69 -5.18 14.74 17.66
N GLN A 70 -3.93 14.84 18.11
CA GLN A 70 -2.77 14.29 17.40
C GLN A 70 -2.79 12.77 17.37
N PHE A 71 -3.21 12.12 18.46
CA PHE A 71 -3.38 10.68 18.48
C PHE A 71 -4.50 10.22 17.52
N ASP A 72 -5.60 10.95 17.41
CA ASP A 72 -6.69 10.64 16.47
C ASP A 72 -6.21 10.70 15.01
N LYS A 73 -5.37 11.70 14.68
CA LYS A 73 -4.73 11.80 13.36
C LYS A 73 -3.73 10.67 13.11
N PHE A 74 -2.93 10.32 14.13
CA PHE A 74 -2.01 9.19 14.05
C PHE A 74 -2.75 7.88 13.80
N ALA A 75 -3.81 7.63 14.58
CA ALA A 75 -4.71 6.49 14.45
C ALA A 75 -5.30 6.39 13.04
N THR A 76 -5.85 7.50 12.53
CA THR A 76 -6.45 7.57 11.20
C THR A 76 -5.43 7.31 10.08
N GLY A 77 -4.25 7.94 10.15
CA GLY A 77 -3.15 7.73 9.22
C GLY A 77 -2.65 6.28 9.20
N LEU A 78 -2.46 5.70 10.38
CA LEU A 78 -1.98 4.33 10.51
C LEU A 78 -3.04 3.32 10.06
N ALA A 79 -4.32 3.55 10.36
CA ALA A 79 -5.43 2.73 9.88
C ALA A 79 -5.52 2.73 8.34
N ALA A 80 -5.44 3.90 7.70
CA ALA A 80 -5.45 4.02 6.25
C ALA A 80 -4.27 3.27 5.59
N ALA A 81 -3.10 3.27 6.22
CA ALA A 81 -1.93 2.57 5.69
C ALA A 81 -1.94 1.05 5.97
N THR A 82 -2.50 0.61 7.10
CA THR A 82 -2.37 -0.78 7.59
C THR A 82 -3.60 -1.65 7.36
N HIS A 83 -4.76 -1.09 6.98
CA HIS A 83 -5.91 -1.90 6.61
C HIS A 83 -5.60 -2.83 5.43
N TYR A 84 -6.35 -3.92 5.31
CA TYR A 84 -6.16 -4.91 4.26
C TYR A 84 -6.44 -4.27 2.89
N LYS A 85 -5.49 -4.39 1.96
CA LYS A 85 -5.68 -3.98 0.56
C LYS A 85 -5.61 -5.25 -0.28
N ALA A 86 -6.73 -5.64 -0.88
CA ALA A 86 -6.83 -6.88 -1.62
C ALA A 86 -6.16 -6.81 -3.00
N ILE A 87 -5.92 -5.59 -3.54
CA ILE A 87 -5.26 -5.27 -4.83
C ILE A 87 -5.49 -6.36 -5.89
N THR A 88 -6.76 -6.59 -6.18
CA THR A 88 -7.22 -7.61 -7.11
C THR A 88 -8.51 -7.16 -7.77
N PRO A 89 -8.87 -7.72 -8.94
CA PRO A 89 -10.19 -7.56 -9.53
C PRO A 89 -11.29 -8.27 -8.73
N ALA A 90 -12.56 -8.00 -9.07
CA ALA A 90 -13.74 -8.65 -8.50
C ALA A 90 -13.92 -10.10 -9.01
N GLU A 91 -13.34 -10.43 -10.17
CA GLU A 91 -13.40 -11.76 -10.77
C GLU A 91 -12.87 -12.83 -9.79
N PRO A 92 -13.64 -13.93 -9.57
CA PRO A 92 -13.22 -15.01 -8.69
C PRO A 92 -12.07 -15.79 -9.32
N LEU A 93 -11.18 -16.33 -8.48
CA LEU A 93 -10.07 -17.16 -8.96
C LEU A 93 -10.53 -18.55 -9.39
N GLY A 94 -11.65 -19.03 -8.84
CA GLY A 94 -12.17 -20.37 -9.08
C GLY A 94 -11.42 -21.46 -8.29
N ALA A 95 -11.98 -22.66 -8.23
CA ALA A 95 -11.54 -23.71 -7.29
C ALA A 95 -10.06 -24.13 -7.45
N THR A 96 -9.52 -24.06 -8.66
CA THR A 96 -8.10 -24.37 -8.93
C THR A 96 -7.20 -23.15 -8.85
N GLY A 97 -7.77 -21.94 -8.81
CA GLY A 97 -7.02 -20.71 -8.94
C GLY A 97 -6.31 -20.27 -7.66
N PHE A 98 -5.22 -19.53 -7.86
CA PHE A 98 -4.36 -18.97 -6.83
C PHE A 98 -3.82 -17.60 -7.28
N ASP A 99 -3.59 -16.72 -6.30
CA ASP A 99 -2.87 -15.46 -6.50
C ASP A 99 -1.79 -15.38 -5.42
N LEU A 100 -0.52 -15.34 -5.81
CA LEU A 100 0.61 -15.16 -4.90
C LEU A 100 1.44 -13.99 -5.39
N GLY A 101 1.70 -13.02 -4.55
CA GLY A 101 2.50 -11.89 -4.97
C GLY A 101 3.06 -11.04 -3.85
N PHE A 102 3.85 -10.09 -4.30
CA PHE A 102 4.40 -9.02 -3.48
C PHE A 102 3.72 -7.72 -3.86
N GLU A 103 3.29 -6.98 -2.85
CA GLU A 103 2.67 -5.67 -2.93
C GLU A 103 3.57 -4.64 -2.26
N MET A 104 3.59 -3.43 -2.81
CA MET A 104 4.08 -2.24 -2.13
C MET A 104 2.99 -1.19 -2.18
N SER A 105 2.63 -0.67 -1.01
CA SER A 105 1.69 0.45 -0.84
C SER A 105 2.42 1.67 -0.27
N SER A 106 2.13 2.85 -0.79
CA SER A 106 2.60 4.15 -0.28
C SER A 106 1.37 4.97 0.09
N THR A 107 1.26 5.32 1.38
CA THR A 107 0.08 6.00 1.94
C THR A 107 0.50 7.35 2.53
N ASP A 108 -0.20 8.42 2.16
CA ASP A 108 0.05 9.76 2.72
C ASP A 108 -0.27 9.79 4.22
N ILE A 109 0.53 10.52 5.00
CA ILE A 109 0.36 10.65 6.45
C ILE A 109 0.67 12.07 6.93
N ASP A 110 0.15 12.43 8.11
CA ASP A 110 0.53 13.68 8.78
C ASP A 110 1.97 13.54 9.33
N ASN A 111 2.94 14.02 8.55
CA ASN A 111 4.36 13.96 8.87
C ASN A 111 4.67 14.52 10.26
N ALA A 112 4.05 15.64 10.64
CA ALA A 112 4.33 16.29 11.92
C ALA A 112 3.90 15.41 13.09
N VAL A 113 2.73 14.76 12.98
CA VAL A 113 2.22 13.82 13.99
C VAL A 113 3.08 12.55 14.04
N PHE A 114 3.38 11.93 12.91
CA PHE A 114 4.18 10.70 12.85
C PHE A 114 5.63 10.91 13.31
N LYS A 115 6.20 12.08 13.02
CA LYS A 115 7.50 12.49 13.54
C LYS A 115 7.48 12.67 15.05
N ARG A 116 6.43 13.26 15.61
CA ARG A 116 6.29 13.41 17.07
C ARG A 116 6.10 12.05 17.75
N ALA A 117 5.22 11.20 17.20
CA ALA A 117 4.93 9.85 17.69
C ALA A 117 6.17 8.93 17.72
N SER A 118 7.15 9.19 16.84
CA SER A 118 8.40 8.43 16.72
C SER A 118 9.60 9.09 17.41
N GLY A 119 9.38 10.16 18.19
CA GLY A 119 10.46 10.89 18.85
C GLY A 119 11.45 11.55 17.88
N GLY A 120 11.01 11.84 16.64
CA GLY A 120 11.81 12.47 15.59
C GLY A 120 12.49 11.51 14.61
N SER A 121 12.39 10.20 14.82
CA SER A 121 13.08 9.19 14.01
C SER A 121 12.38 8.85 12.68
N PHE A 122 11.07 9.11 12.59
CA PHE A 122 10.29 9.06 11.37
C PHE A 122 10.11 10.46 10.80
N SER A 123 10.38 10.66 9.51
CA SER A 123 10.35 12.00 8.89
C SER A 123 9.82 12.00 7.47
N ASP A 124 9.22 10.91 7.02
CA ASP A 124 8.70 10.78 5.65
C ASP A 124 7.24 11.29 5.61
N ASP A 125 6.81 11.78 4.45
CA ASP A 125 5.41 12.22 4.24
C ASP A 125 4.47 11.05 3.90
N THR A 126 5.04 9.86 3.65
CA THR A 126 4.29 8.65 3.31
C THR A 126 4.75 7.47 4.14
N LEU A 127 3.81 6.57 4.44
CA LEU A 127 4.08 5.29 5.06
C LEU A 127 4.13 4.21 3.97
N LEU A 128 5.30 3.61 3.81
CA LEU A 128 5.50 2.47 2.92
C LEU A 128 5.12 1.16 3.62
N VAL A 129 4.27 0.37 2.98
CA VAL A 129 3.76 -0.89 3.52
C VAL A 129 3.96 -2.00 2.48
N PRO A 130 5.10 -2.71 2.52
CA PRO A 130 5.34 -3.88 1.68
C PRO A 130 4.57 -5.07 2.22
N ARG A 131 3.90 -5.83 1.36
CA ARG A 131 3.10 -6.98 1.76
C ARG A 131 3.40 -8.17 0.87
N MET A 132 3.31 -9.35 1.46
CA MET A 132 3.17 -10.58 0.71
C MET A 132 1.75 -11.07 0.91
N HIS A 133 1.06 -11.40 -0.18
CA HIS A 133 -0.30 -11.92 -0.13
C HIS A 133 -0.39 -13.29 -0.79
N VAL A 134 -1.36 -14.06 -0.32
CA VAL A 134 -1.81 -15.28 -0.96
C VAL A 134 -3.33 -15.28 -0.99
N HIS A 135 -3.91 -15.54 -2.16
CA HIS A 135 -5.33 -15.81 -2.32
C HIS A 135 -5.54 -17.19 -2.91
N LYS A 136 -6.57 -17.86 -2.43
CA LYS A 136 -7.06 -19.14 -2.94
C LYS A 136 -8.48 -18.96 -3.41
N GLY A 137 -8.73 -19.35 -4.66
CA GLY A 137 -10.09 -19.47 -5.15
C GLY A 137 -10.77 -20.74 -4.68
N LEU A 138 -12.05 -20.60 -4.35
CA LEU A 138 -12.92 -21.68 -3.90
C LEU A 138 -14.07 -21.88 -4.90
N VAL A 139 -14.96 -22.82 -4.59
CA VAL A 139 -16.17 -23.05 -5.38
C VAL A 139 -17.18 -21.92 -5.18
N LYS A 140 -18.11 -21.76 -6.12
CA LYS A 140 -19.24 -20.81 -6.04
C LYS A 140 -18.84 -19.33 -5.90
N GLY A 141 -17.67 -18.94 -6.43
CA GLY A 141 -17.24 -17.54 -6.46
C GLY A 141 -16.68 -17.01 -5.14
N PHE A 142 -16.42 -17.89 -4.17
CA PHE A 142 -15.71 -17.51 -2.95
C PHE A 142 -14.21 -17.55 -3.18
N ASP A 143 -13.49 -16.59 -2.61
CA ASP A 143 -12.04 -16.64 -2.49
C ASP A 143 -11.65 -16.28 -1.05
N ILE A 144 -10.56 -16.85 -0.56
CA ILE A 144 -9.96 -16.49 0.73
C ILE A 144 -8.56 -15.96 0.52
N GLY A 145 -8.18 -14.96 1.31
CA GLY A 145 -6.89 -14.29 1.24
C GLY A 145 -6.21 -14.19 2.59
N ALA A 146 -4.89 -14.16 2.57
CA ALA A 146 -4.06 -13.83 3.74
C ALA A 146 -2.90 -12.93 3.30
N SER A 147 -2.46 -12.04 4.18
CA SER A 147 -1.31 -11.17 3.93
C SER A 147 -0.46 -11.00 5.17
N ILE A 148 0.85 -10.84 4.96
CA ILE A 148 1.80 -10.43 5.99
C ILE A 148 2.64 -9.26 5.49
N SER A 149 2.96 -8.34 6.39
CA SER A 149 3.72 -7.13 6.11
C SER A 149 4.66 -6.81 7.26
N ARG A 150 5.79 -6.19 6.94
CA ARG A 150 6.67 -5.55 7.90
C ARG A 150 6.96 -4.13 7.41
N LEU A 151 6.54 -3.14 8.18
CA LEU A 151 6.70 -1.75 7.79
C LEU A 151 8.17 -1.38 7.92
N PRO A 152 8.81 -0.89 6.84
CA PRO A 152 10.17 -0.42 6.89
C PRO A 152 10.29 0.69 7.91
N ARG A 153 11.40 0.70 8.62
CA ARG A 153 11.70 1.69 9.66
C ARG A 153 10.79 1.63 10.88
N THR A 154 9.54 1.17 10.87
CA THR A 154 8.65 1.42 12.03
C THR A 154 8.61 0.35 13.12
N GLY A 155 9.33 -0.75 12.94
CA GLY A 155 9.28 -1.90 13.85
C GLY A 155 7.96 -2.69 13.80
N LEU A 156 6.94 -2.14 13.13
CA LEU A 156 5.60 -2.69 13.02
C LEU A 156 5.53 -3.82 11.99
N SER A 157 4.61 -4.73 12.24
CA SER A 157 4.19 -5.76 11.29
C SER A 157 2.68 -5.84 11.25
N VAL A 158 2.14 -6.21 10.10
CA VAL A 158 0.70 -6.38 9.91
C VAL A 158 0.44 -7.79 9.43
N ILE A 159 -0.53 -8.46 10.04
CA ILE A 159 -1.08 -9.71 9.52
C ILE A 159 -2.56 -9.50 9.25
N GLY A 160 -3.06 -10.09 8.18
CA GLY A 160 -4.46 -9.94 7.82
C GLY A 160 -5.01 -11.07 6.97
N GLY A 161 -6.33 -11.10 6.91
CA GLY A 161 -7.10 -12.04 6.10
C GLY A 161 -8.25 -11.36 5.37
N GLU A 162 -8.69 -11.98 4.28
CA GLU A 162 -9.80 -11.54 3.45
C GLU A 162 -10.72 -12.73 3.13
N LEU A 163 -12.01 -12.45 3.10
CA LEU A 163 -13.01 -13.29 2.46
C LEU A 163 -13.67 -12.48 1.35
N ARG A 164 -13.70 -13.05 0.15
CA ARG A 164 -14.34 -12.45 -1.02
C ARG A 164 -15.45 -13.34 -1.54
N TYR A 165 -16.55 -12.73 -1.95
CA TYR A 165 -17.67 -13.41 -2.60
C TYR A 165 -18.09 -12.67 -3.88
N ALA A 166 -17.77 -13.26 -5.02
CA ALA A 166 -18.23 -12.82 -6.33
C ALA A 166 -19.63 -13.36 -6.60
N PHE A 167 -20.64 -12.55 -6.29
CA PHE A 167 -22.04 -12.88 -6.57
C PHE A 167 -22.39 -12.68 -8.06
N ILE A 168 -21.59 -11.89 -8.79
CA ILE A 168 -21.55 -11.89 -10.25
C ILE A 168 -20.12 -12.20 -10.66
N SER A 169 -19.86 -13.40 -11.20
CA SER A 169 -18.50 -13.83 -11.56
C SER A 169 -17.91 -13.09 -12.77
N GLY A 170 -18.75 -12.37 -13.53
CA GLY A 170 -18.37 -11.75 -14.80
C GLY A 170 -18.32 -12.77 -15.94
N ASN A 171 -18.48 -12.26 -17.17
CA ASN A 171 -18.27 -13.01 -18.42
C ASN A 171 -18.02 -12.01 -19.57
N VAL A 172 -18.04 -12.48 -20.82
CA VAL A 172 -17.84 -11.61 -22.00
C VAL A 172 -18.86 -10.46 -22.04
N ALA A 173 -20.11 -10.70 -21.65
CA ALA A 173 -21.18 -9.70 -21.67
C ALA A 173 -21.28 -8.88 -20.37
N ALA A 174 -21.08 -9.50 -19.20
CA ALA A 174 -21.30 -8.88 -17.89
C ALA A 174 -19.99 -8.58 -17.12
N PRO A 175 -19.88 -7.47 -16.38
CA PRO A 175 -18.79 -7.27 -15.44
C PRO A 175 -18.90 -8.23 -14.25
N ALA A 176 -17.79 -8.48 -13.57
CA ALA A 176 -17.78 -9.17 -12.29
C ALA A 176 -18.07 -8.18 -11.16
N VAL A 177 -18.80 -8.63 -10.14
CA VAL A 177 -19.12 -7.86 -8.94
C VAL A 177 -18.95 -8.74 -7.73
N ALA A 178 -18.22 -8.25 -6.73
CA ALA A 178 -17.90 -9.00 -5.52
C ALA A 178 -17.98 -8.14 -4.26
N LEU A 179 -18.35 -8.78 -3.16
CA LEU A 179 -18.19 -8.25 -1.81
C LEU A 179 -16.90 -8.80 -1.20
N ARG A 180 -16.21 -7.97 -0.42
CA ARG A 180 -15.03 -8.34 0.36
C ARG A 180 -15.26 -7.98 1.81
N ALA A 181 -14.84 -8.88 2.69
CA ALA A 181 -14.68 -8.62 4.10
C ALA A 181 -13.22 -8.89 4.47
N SER A 182 -12.65 -8.05 5.33
CA SER A 182 -11.24 -8.17 5.69
C SER A 182 -10.99 -7.84 7.15
N TYR A 183 -9.90 -8.37 7.68
CA TYR A 183 -9.44 -8.09 9.03
C TYR A 183 -7.92 -8.03 9.08
N THR A 184 -7.36 -7.07 9.81
CA THR A 184 -5.92 -6.96 10.06
C THR A 184 -5.62 -6.67 11.52
N LYS A 185 -4.50 -7.20 12.00
CA LYS A 185 -3.89 -6.84 13.28
C LYS A 185 -2.51 -6.24 13.06
N VAL A 186 -2.28 -5.05 13.62
CA VAL A 186 -0.95 -4.43 13.71
C VAL A 186 -0.25 -4.95 14.95
N GLN A 187 1.03 -5.29 14.82
CA GLN A 187 1.86 -5.87 15.87
C GLN A 187 3.23 -5.19 15.89
N GLY A 188 3.99 -5.39 16.96
CA GLY A 188 5.38 -4.93 17.07
C GLY A 188 5.56 -3.57 17.72
N ASN A 189 4.49 -3.01 18.30
CA ASN A 189 4.52 -1.84 19.16
C ASN A 189 4.21 -2.22 20.61
N SER A 190 4.79 -1.51 21.58
CA SER A 190 4.54 -1.73 23.02
C SER A 190 3.64 -0.68 23.66
N GLN A 191 3.22 0.33 22.91
CA GLN A 191 2.42 1.47 23.37
C GLN A 191 0.99 1.46 22.84
N PHE A 192 0.66 0.61 21.85
CA PHE A 192 -0.71 0.46 21.39
C PHE A 192 -0.95 -0.89 20.72
N ASP A 193 -2.20 -1.32 20.74
CA ASP A 193 -2.75 -2.36 19.85
C ASP A 193 -3.64 -1.72 18.79
N MET A 194 -3.60 -2.21 17.55
CA MET A 194 -4.50 -1.74 16.49
C MET A 194 -5.09 -2.90 15.67
N TYR A 195 -6.38 -2.77 15.38
CA TYR A 195 -7.18 -3.71 14.62
C TYR A 195 -7.96 -2.96 13.55
N ASN A 196 -8.02 -3.51 12.33
CA ASN A 196 -8.86 -2.95 11.27
C ASN A 196 -9.80 -4.03 10.75
N THR A 197 -11.06 -3.68 10.57
CA THR A 197 -12.09 -4.50 9.92
C THR A 197 -12.60 -3.73 8.71
N GLY A 198 -12.72 -4.40 7.56
CA GLY A 198 -13.12 -3.76 6.31
C GLY A 198 -14.25 -4.50 5.62
N ALA A 199 -15.11 -3.76 4.93
CA ALA A 199 -16.10 -4.28 4.00
C ALA A 199 -16.07 -3.45 2.70
N GLU A 200 -15.95 -4.11 1.55
CA GLU A 200 -15.82 -3.44 0.25
C GLU A 200 -16.74 -4.08 -0.80
N LEU A 201 -17.31 -3.26 -1.67
CA LEU A 201 -17.97 -3.66 -2.90
C LEU A 201 -17.05 -3.31 -4.07
N THR A 202 -16.78 -4.28 -4.93
CA THR A 202 -15.90 -4.10 -6.09
C THR A 202 -16.58 -4.58 -7.37
N VAL A 203 -16.26 -3.90 -8.47
CA VAL A 203 -16.66 -4.26 -9.83
C VAL A 203 -15.43 -4.32 -10.72
N SER A 204 -15.35 -5.31 -11.61
CA SER A 204 -14.26 -5.44 -12.57
C SER A 204 -14.72 -5.99 -13.92
N LYS A 205 -13.91 -5.78 -14.95
CA LYS A 205 -14.18 -6.34 -16.28
C LYS A 205 -12.89 -6.77 -16.96
N GLY A 206 -12.74 -8.06 -17.25
CA GLY A 206 -11.67 -8.57 -18.10
C GLY A 206 -11.85 -8.15 -19.56
N ILE A 207 -10.79 -7.59 -20.15
CA ILE A 207 -10.67 -7.17 -21.55
C ILE A 207 -9.27 -7.57 -22.05
N LEU A 208 -9.21 -8.66 -22.83
CA LEU A 208 -7.94 -9.30 -23.23
C LEU A 208 -7.04 -9.59 -22.00
N MET A 209 -5.89 -8.93 -21.92
CA MET A 209 -4.90 -9.07 -20.83
C MET A 209 -5.08 -8.02 -19.72
N PHE A 210 -6.05 -7.11 -19.86
CA PHE A 210 -6.30 -6.02 -18.93
C PHE A 210 -7.60 -6.29 -18.16
N THR A 211 -7.57 -6.09 -16.85
CA THR A 211 -8.75 -6.18 -15.99
C THR A 211 -8.84 -4.90 -15.16
N PRO A 212 -9.43 -3.82 -15.70
CA PRO A 212 -9.79 -2.65 -14.90
C PRO A 212 -10.82 -3.04 -13.83
N TYR A 213 -10.72 -2.38 -12.68
CA TYR A 213 -11.65 -2.54 -11.57
C TYR A 213 -11.75 -1.26 -10.75
N ALA A 214 -12.86 -1.14 -10.03
CA ALA A 214 -13.08 -0.08 -9.07
C ALA A 214 -13.91 -0.61 -7.91
N GLY A 215 -13.97 0.16 -6.83
CA GLY A 215 -14.79 -0.20 -5.68
C GLY A 215 -14.92 0.91 -4.66
N LEU A 216 -15.78 0.63 -3.70
CA LEU A 216 -16.05 1.46 -2.55
C LEU A 216 -16.21 0.58 -1.32
N GLY A 217 -15.98 1.13 -0.14
CA GLY A 217 -16.04 0.37 1.09
C GLY A 217 -15.97 1.21 2.34
N TYR A 218 -15.92 0.52 3.46
CA TYR A 218 -15.82 1.09 4.78
C TYR A 218 -14.81 0.30 5.59
N VAL A 219 -13.92 1.00 6.28
CA VAL A 219 -12.91 0.45 7.18
C VAL A 219 -13.19 0.99 8.58
N HIS A 220 -13.44 0.08 9.51
CA HIS A 220 -13.50 0.38 10.94
C HIS A 220 -12.17 0.03 11.58
N SER A 221 -11.54 0.98 12.25
CA SER A 221 -10.29 0.79 12.97
C SER A 221 -10.49 1.05 14.45
N GLU A 222 -9.84 0.24 15.27
CA GLU A 222 -9.71 0.46 16.70
C GLU A 222 -8.23 0.48 17.06
N ILE A 223 -7.82 1.53 17.76
CA ILE A 223 -6.48 1.65 18.33
C ILE A 223 -6.59 1.90 19.84
N ASP A 224 -5.95 1.04 20.60
CA ASP A 224 -5.98 1.04 22.05
C ASP A 224 -4.58 1.39 22.57
N PRO A 225 -4.34 2.62 23.05
CA PRO A 225 -3.08 2.97 23.68
C PRO A 225 -2.96 2.28 25.04
N VAL A 226 -1.74 1.92 25.43
CA VAL A 226 -1.53 1.36 26.78
C VAL A 226 -1.82 2.39 27.86
N ASP A 227 -2.24 1.91 29.03
CA ASP A 227 -2.50 2.75 30.20
C ASP A 227 -1.26 3.58 30.59
N GLY A 228 -1.51 4.80 31.09
CA GLY A 228 -0.46 5.70 31.56
C GLY A 228 0.12 6.65 30.50
N LEU A 229 -0.32 6.56 29.23
CA LEU A 229 0.05 7.51 28.18
C LEU A 229 -0.77 8.80 28.18
N GLY A 230 -1.86 8.88 28.96
CA GLY A 230 -2.77 10.03 28.96
C GLY A 230 -3.63 10.14 27.69
N LEU A 231 -3.74 9.05 26.93
CA LEU A 231 -4.51 8.94 25.69
C LEU A 231 -5.69 8.00 25.88
N ALA A 232 -6.83 8.33 25.28
CA ALA A 232 -7.99 7.44 25.25
C ALA A 232 -7.97 6.55 24.01
N LYS A 233 -8.55 5.34 24.14
CA LYS A 233 -8.86 4.45 23.02
C LYS A 233 -9.61 5.21 21.93
N GLN A 234 -9.23 4.98 20.68
CA GLN A 234 -9.84 5.59 19.51
C GLN A 234 -10.47 4.57 18.58
N SER A 235 -11.62 4.94 18.03
CA SER A 235 -12.36 4.17 17.04
C SER A 235 -12.64 5.07 15.84
N VAL A 236 -12.15 4.65 14.68
CA VAL A 236 -12.16 5.45 13.46
C VAL A 236 -12.92 4.71 12.36
N GLY A 237 -13.89 5.40 11.76
CA GLY A 237 -14.60 4.93 10.58
C GLY A 237 -14.11 5.65 9.33
N LEU A 238 -13.64 4.90 8.33
CA LEU A 238 -13.02 5.45 7.13
C LEU A 238 -13.77 4.96 5.89
N ASN A 239 -14.29 5.88 5.09
CA ASN A 239 -14.86 5.55 3.79
C ASN A 239 -13.75 5.32 2.77
N LYS A 240 -13.80 4.25 2.01
CA LYS A 240 -12.77 3.93 1.02
C LYS A 240 -13.36 3.95 -0.38
N VAL A 241 -12.63 4.53 -1.32
CA VAL A 241 -12.86 4.39 -2.76
C VAL A 241 -11.56 4.03 -3.45
N PHE A 242 -11.61 3.19 -4.47
CA PHE A 242 -10.41 2.76 -5.18
C PHE A 242 -10.68 2.47 -6.65
N VAL A 243 -9.63 2.62 -7.45
CA VAL A 243 -9.58 2.24 -8.85
C VAL A 243 -8.25 1.56 -9.12
N GLY A 244 -8.28 0.49 -9.91
CA GLY A 244 -7.09 -0.26 -10.24
C GLY A 244 -7.20 -0.97 -11.57
N MET A 245 -6.07 -1.54 -11.98
CA MET A 245 -5.97 -2.31 -13.21
C MET A 245 -4.96 -3.44 -13.03
N THR A 246 -5.40 -4.66 -13.31
CA THR A 246 -4.51 -5.82 -13.44
C THR A 246 -4.14 -6.03 -14.90
N MET A 247 -2.88 -6.34 -15.16
CA MET A 247 -2.33 -6.71 -16.46
C MET A 247 -1.67 -8.09 -16.34
N ASN A 248 -2.14 -9.05 -17.12
CA ASN A 248 -1.67 -10.44 -17.07
C ASN A 248 -0.88 -10.81 -18.33
N PHE A 249 0.45 -10.91 -18.20
CA PHE A 249 1.36 -11.33 -19.28
C PHE A 249 2.06 -12.67 -18.97
N GLY A 250 1.40 -13.55 -18.20
CA GLY A 250 2.01 -14.71 -17.54
C GLY A 250 2.55 -14.41 -16.13
N VAL A 251 2.84 -13.12 -15.87
CA VAL A 251 2.95 -12.53 -14.53
C VAL A 251 1.88 -11.46 -14.43
N ALA A 252 1.18 -11.42 -13.30
CA ALA A 252 0.18 -10.43 -12.99
C ALA A 252 0.83 -9.19 -12.40
N VAL A 253 0.66 -8.04 -13.05
CA VAL A 253 1.03 -6.73 -12.51
C VAL A 253 -0.25 -5.97 -12.25
N THR A 254 -0.45 -5.50 -11.02
CA THR A 254 -1.62 -4.70 -10.65
C THR A 254 -1.18 -3.38 -10.08
N VAL A 255 -1.85 -2.32 -10.48
CA VAL A 255 -1.71 -0.99 -9.88
C VAL A 255 -3.06 -0.54 -9.36
N GLU A 256 -3.07 0.12 -8.21
CA GLU A 256 -4.26 0.63 -7.54
C GLU A 256 -3.97 2.01 -6.96
N ALA A 257 -4.95 2.91 -7.09
CA ALA A 257 -5.00 4.14 -6.33
C ALA A 257 -6.27 4.11 -5.47
N ASP A 258 -6.13 4.38 -4.18
CA ASP A 258 -7.24 4.47 -3.26
C ASP A 258 -7.21 5.76 -2.45
N LYS A 259 -8.41 6.21 -2.08
CA LYS A 259 -8.63 7.28 -1.12
C LYS A 259 -9.44 6.69 0.04
N THR A 260 -8.80 6.59 1.20
CA THR A 260 -9.38 6.10 2.45
C THR A 260 -9.58 7.31 3.37
N ASP A 261 -10.83 7.75 3.46
CA ASP A 261 -11.23 9.06 3.95
C ASP A 261 -10.46 10.16 3.23
N ASP A 262 -9.75 11.07 3.91
CA ASP A 262 -8.93 12.09 3.24
C ASP A 262 -7.49 11.65 2.90
N ILE A 263 -7.16 10.38 3.09
CA ILE A 263 -5.81 9.85 2.90
C ILE A 263 -5.69 9.11 1.57
N THR A 264 -4.74 9.54 0.73
CA THR A 264 -4.48 8.91 -0.56
C THR A 264 -3.41 7.82 -0.42
N SER A 265 -3.56 6.75 -1.21
CA SER A 265 -2.60 5.67 -1.30
C SER A 265 -2.41 5.23 -2.75
N TYR A 266 -1.17 4.88 -3.08
CA TYR A 266 -0.79 4.27 -4.33
C TYR A 266 -0.14 2.93 -4.08
N SER A 267 -0.58 1.92 -4.81
CA SER A 267 -0.15 0.56 -4.60
C SER A 267 0.18 -0.14 -5.91
N ALA A 268 1.23 -0.95 -5.86
CA ALA A 268 1.64 -1.81 -6.95
C ALA A 268 1.83 -3.23 -6.44
N LYS A 269 1.46 -4.20 -7.27
CA LYS A 269 1.53 -5.62 -6.95
C LYS A 269 2.07 -6.37 -8.15
N VAL A 270 2.97 -7.32 -7.89
CA VAL A 270 3.50 -8.25 -8.87
C VAL A 270 3.38 -9.67 -8.34
N GLY A 271 2.89 -10.59 -9.15
CA GLY A 271 2.64 -11.95 -8.69
C GLY A 271 2.24 -12.94 -9.77
N LEU A 272 2.05 -14.18 -9.36
CA LEU A 272 1.46 -15.23 -10.17
C LEU A 272 -0.03 -15.30 -9.85
N ARG A 273 -0.87 -15.22 -10.88
CA ARG A 273 -2.31 -15.33 -10.78
C ARG A 273 -2.81 -16.27 -11.89
N PHE A 274 -3.45 -17.36 -11.51
CA PHE A 274 -3.97 -18.38 -12.43
C PHE A 274 -5.19 -19.09 -11.82
#